data_AF-A0A1V4QVC1-F1
#
_entry.id   AF-A0A1V4QVC1-F1
#
_cell.length_a   1.000
_cell.length_b   1.000
_cell.length_c   1.000
_cell.angle_alpha   90.00
_cell.angle_beta   90.00
_cell.angle_gamma   90.00
#
_symmetry.space_group_name_H-M   'P 1'
#
loop_
_entity.id
_entity.type
_entity.pdbx_description
1 polymer ?
#
loop_
_entity_poly.entity_id
_entity_poly.type
_entity_poly.pdbx_seq_one_letter_code
_entity_poly.pdbx_strand_id
1 'polypeptide(L)'
;PDDVIADIQPIAPSAKARLGYPTQKPEALLERIIQASSNEGDTVLDPFCGCGTAIAVAQRLERNWIGIDITHLAVNLIKHRLLDGFGVQPKVDYDVIGEPTDLQGAQQLAQEDPYQFQFWALGLVGARPTEQKKGADRGIDGRLYFHDDEKKTKQIVFSVKSGHVSVRDVRDLRGVVEREAAEVGAFITLNKPTKAMRKEAASAGFYTFGGNRYPRLQILTIEDLLAGKRVQYSGYYGDATFKKAPRAKKDGAANKEIFSE
;
A
#
# COMPACT_ATOMS: atom_id res chain seq x y z
N PRO A 1 -13.44 -39.14 -1.71
CA PRO A 1 -13.97 -38.03 -0.89
C PRO A 1 -13.97 -36.76 -1.74
N ASP A 2 -15.15 -36.39 -2.24
CA ASP A 2 -15.34 -35.25 -3.15
C ASP A 2 -15.25 -33.88 -2.44
N ASP A 3 -14.97 -33.90 -1.13
CA ASP A 3 -14.82 -32.72 -0.28
C ASP A 3 -13.42 -32.09 -0.32
N VAL A 4 -12.49 -32.65 -1.13
CA VAL A 4 -11.11 -32.17 -1.23
C VAL A 4 -10.88 -31.46 -2.56
N ILE A 5 -10.69 -30.14 -2.51
CA ILE A 5 -10.24 -29.35 -3.65
C ILE A 5 -8.74 -29.62 -3.89
N ALA A 6 -8.43 -30.60 -4.73
CA ALA A 6 -7.06 -31.02 -5.06
C ALA A 6 -6.51 -30.39 -6.35
N ASP A 7 -7.38 -29.82 -7.18
CA ASP A 7 -7.05 -29.28 -8.50
C ASP A 7 -6.52 -27.83 -8.44
N ILE A 8 -6.79 -27.10 -7.35
CA ILE A 8 -6.33 -25.72 -7.15
C ILE A 8 -5.08 -25.71 -6.26
N GLN A 9 -3.93 -25.36 -6.86
CA GLN A 9 -2.65 -25.35 -6.17
C GLN A 9 -2.50 -24.10 -5.27
N PRO A 10 -1.82 -24.22 -4.10
CA PRO A 10 -1.45 -23.07 -3.27
C PRO A 10 -0.56 -22.07 -4.00
N ILE A 11 -0.59 -20.80 -3.57
CA ILE A 11 0.28 -19.77 -4.17
C ILE A 11 1.73 -20.02 -3.78
N ALA A 12 2.55 -20.39 -4.77
CA ALA A 12 3.99 -20.53 -4.60
C ALA A 12 4.64 -19.22 -4.10
N PRO A 13 5.71 -19.28 -3.28
CA PRO A 13 6.40 -18.08 -2.77
C PRO A 13 6.82 -17.07 -3.85
N SER A 14 7.22 -17.56 -5.02
CA SER A 14 7.68 -16.75 -6.16
C SER A 14 6.56 -16.28 -7.10
N ALA A 15 5.30 -16.65 -6.85
CA ALA A 15 4.21 -16.37 -7.77
C ALA A 15 4.02 -14.86 -8.05
N LYS A 16 3.69 -14.53 -9.30
CA LYS A 16 3.40 -13.14 -9.73
C LYS A 16 2.18 -12.57 -9.01
N ALA A 17 1.16 -13.39 -8.73
CA ALA A 17 -0.06 -12.98 -8.03
C ALA A 17 0.13 -12.67 -6.53
N ARG A 18 1.29 -12.96 -5.95
CA ARG A 18 1.55 -12.77 -4.53
C ARG A 18 1.81 -11.29 -4.22
N LEU A 19 1.04 -10.68 -3.34
CA LEU A 19 1.14 -9.25 -3.01
C LEU A 19 2.20 -8.92 -1.94
N GLY A 20 2.75 -9.95 -1.30
CA GLY A 20 3.70 -9.80 -0.18
C GLY A 20 3.05 -9.89 1.20
N TYR A 21 1.75 -10.18 1.27
CA TYR A 21 1.04 -10.44 2.53
C TYR A 21 1.14 -11.93 2.92
N PRO A 22 1.20 -12.28 4.22
CA PRO A 22 1.13 -13.66 4.67
C PRO A 22 -0.16 -14.36 4.19
N THR A 23 -0.08 -15.69 4.03
CA THR A 23 -1.24 -16.60 3.87
C THR A 23 -2.26 -16.28 2.78
N GLN A 24 -1.85 -15.56 1.72
CA GLN A 24 -2.70 -15.23 0.56
C GLN A 24 -3.27 -16.50 -0.10
N LYS A 25 -4.60 -16.56 -0.20
CA LYS A 25 -5.32 -17.65 -0.88
C LYS A 25 -5.28 -17.49 -2.41
N PRO A 26 -5.23 -18.58 -3.19
CA PRO A 26 -5.39 -18.54 -4.65
C PRO A 26 -6.71 -17.90 -5.07
N GLU A 27 -6.70 -17.06 -6.11
CA GLU A 27 -7.92 -16.42 -6.62
C GLU A 27 -8.92 -17.45 -7.16
N ALA A 28 -8.45 -18.47 -7.87
CA ALA A 28 -9.29 -19.53 -8.41
C ALA A 28 -10.10 -20.28 -7.33
N LEU A 29 -9.53 -20.43 -6.13
CA LEU A 29 -10.22 -21.05 -5.01
C LEU A 29 -11.41 -20.21 -4.55
N LEU A 30 -11.18 -18.90 -4.38
CA LEU A 30 -12.24 -17.99 -3.94
C LEU A 30 -13.27 -17.75 -5.03
N GLU A 31 -12.87 -17.79 -6.30
CA GLU A 31 -13.78 -17.71 -7.44
C GLU A 31 -14.78 -18.87 -7.45
N ARG A 32 -14.28 -20.10 -7.28
CA ARG A 32 -15.14 -21.29 -7.16
C ARG A 32 -16.14 -21.16 -6.00
N ILE A 33 -15.65 -20.74 -4.83
CA ILE A 33 -16.50 -20.60 -3.64
C ILE A 33 -17.57 -19.52 -3.86
N ILE A 34 -17.18 -18.33 -4.35
CA ILE A 34 -18.11 -17.21 -4.56
C ILE A 34 -19.16 -17.55 -5.62
N GLN A 35 -18.76 -18.17 -6.73
CA GLN A 35 -19.71 -18.60 -7.79
C GLN A 35 -20.69 -19.65 -7.30
N ALA A 36 -20.25 -20.59 -6.45
CA ALA A 36 -21.12 -21.62 -5.90
C ALA A 36 -22.10 -21.09 -4.83
N SER A 37 -21.80 -19.96 -4.18
CA SER A 37 -22.56 -19.44 -3.04
C SER A 37 -23.25 -18.10 -3.28
N SER A 38 -23.14 -17.49 -4.47
CA SER A 38 -23.71 -16.18 -4.77
C SER A 38 -23.90 -15.94 -6.27
N ASN A 39 -24.85 -15.06 -6.61
CA ASN A 39 -25.08 -14.56 -7.96
C ASN A 39 -24.44 -13.18 -8.15
N GLU A 40 -24.44 -12.70 -9.41
CA GLU A 40 -24.08 -11.31 -9.71
C GLU A 40 -24.97 -10.33 -8.94
N GLY A 41 -24.39 -9.24 -8.44
CA GLY A 41 -25.09 -8.26 -7.60
C GLY A 41 -25.28 -8.65 -6.13
N ASP A 42 -25.08 -9.92 -5.75
CA ASP A 42 -25.10 -10.33 -4.34
C ASP A 42 -23.91 -9.73 -3.57
N THR A 43 -23.99 -9.75 -2.23
CA THR A 43 -22.94 -9.21 -1.35
C THR A 43 -22.08 -10.33 -0.76
N VAL A 44 -20.76 -10.23 -0.97
CA VAL A 44 -19.76 -11.09 -0.32
C VAL A 44 -19.17 -10.37 0.89
N LEU A 45 -19.37 -10.92 2.10
CA LEU A 45 -18.74 -10.44 3.32
C LEU A 45 -17.51 -11.30 3.66
N ASP A 46 -16.35 -10.66 3.79
CA ASP A 46 -15.13 -11.28 4.30
C ASP A 46 -14.66 -10.50 5.54
N PRO A 47 -14.94 -11.00 6.77
CA PRO A 47 -14.59 -10.29 8.00
C PRO A 47 -13.12 -10.46 8.42
N PHE A 48 -12.32 -11.19 7.64
CA PHE A 48 -10.88 -11.41 7.88
C PHE A 48 -10.10 -11.31 6.56
N CYS A 49 -10.36 -10.23 5.83
CA CYS A 49 -10.07 -10.18 4.39
C CYS A 49 -8.58 -10.09 4.06
N GLY A 50 -7.72 -9.68 5.01
CA GLY A 50 -6.26 -9.62 4.82
C GLY A 50 -5.88 -8.87 3.55
N CYS A 51 -5.20 -9.54 2.63
CA CYS A 51 -4.81 -8.95 1.33
C CYS A 51 -5.95 -8.78 0.30
N GLY A 52 -7.21 -9.03 0.69
CA GLY A 52 -8.41 -8.81 -0.10
C GLY A 52 -8.56 -9.70 -1.32
N THR A 53 -8.07 -10.95 -1.29
CA THR A 53 -8.30 -11.85 -2.42
C THR A 53 -9.80 -12.08 -2.64
N ALA A 54 -10.60 -12.27 -1.58
CA ALA A 54 -12.05 -12.44 -1.70
C ALA A 54 -12.71 -11.20 -2.32
N ILE A 55 -12.33 -10.02 -1.82
CA ILE A 55 -12.82 -8.73 -2.31
C ILE A 55 -12.50 -8.54 -3.80
N ALA A 56 -11.26 -8.78 -4.21
CA ALA A 56 -10.84 -8.64 -5.60
C ALA A 56 -11.58 -9.62 -6.53
N VAL A 57 -11.82 -10.86 -6.06
CA VAL A 57 -12.58 -11.85 -6.83
C VAL A 57 -14.06 -11.46 -6.90
N ALA A 58 -14.67 -11.04 -5.79
CA ALA A 58 -16.05 -10.55 -5.76
C ALA A 58 -16.23 -9.36 -6.72
N GLN A 59 -15.32 -8.39 -6.69
CA GLN A 59 -15.29 -7.26 -7.62
C GLN A 59 -15.20 -7.71 -9.09
N ARG A 60 -14.31 -8.66 -9.41
CA ARG A 60 -14.16 -9.21 -10.77
C ARG A 60 -15.43 -9.90 -11.26
N LEU A 61 -16.09 -10.61 -10.36
CA LEU A 61 -17.32 -11.34 -10.63
C LEU A 61 -18.56 -10.44 -10.58
N GLU A 62 -18.43 -9.11 -10.46
CA GLU A 62 -19.56 -8.19 -10.45
C GLU A 62 -20.52 -8.44 -9.25
N ARG A 63 -19.94 -8.80 -8.09
CA ARG A 63 -20.62 -8.83 -6.77
C ARG A 63 -20.28 -7.58 -5.96
N ASN A 64 -21.21 -7.19 -5.09
CA ASN A 64 -20.92 -6.27 -3.99
C ASN A 64 -20.02 -6.96 -2.96
N TRP A 65 -19.27 -6.19 -2.18
CA TRP A 65 -18.39 -6.76 -1.17
C TRP A 65 -18.27 -5.88 0.07
N ILE A 66 -18.01 -6.53 1.21
CA ILE A 66 -17.63 -5.90 2.46
C ILE A 66 -16.40 -6.63 2.97
N GLY A 67 -15.31 -5.89 3.19
CA GLY A 67 -14.07 -6.40 3.73
C GLY A 67 -13.77 -5.80 5.09
N ILE A 68 -13.44 -6.63 6.07
CA ILE A 68 -13.02 -6.17 7.40
C ILE A 68 -11.65 -6.77 7.71
N ASP A 69 -10.74 -5.92 8.15
CA ASP A 69 -9.47 -6.32 8.73
C ASP A 69 -9.08 -5.30 9.81
N ILE A 70 -8.43 -5.77 10.87
CA ILE A 70 -7.99 -4.92 11.97
C ILE A 70 -6.77 -4.07 11.60
N THR A 71 -6.04 -4.44 10.56
CA THR A 71 -4.76 -3.82 10.21
C THR A 71 -4.89 -2.81 9.06
N HIS A 72 -4.32 -1.62 9.22
CA HIS A 72 -4.22 -0.65 8.12
C HIS A 72 -3.32 -1.15 6.99
N LEU A 73 -2.39 -2.06 7.27
CA LEU A 73 -1.59 -2.71 6.23
C LEU A 73 -2.47 -3.49 5.25
N ALA A 74 -3.39 -4.31 5.74
CA ALA A 74 -4.37 -5.04 4.93
C ALA A 74 -5.22 -4.07 4.11
N VAL A 75 -5.83 -3.07 4.76
CA VAL A 75 -6.69 -2.09 4.10
C VAL A 75 -5.94 -1.33 2.99
N ASN A 76 -4.70 -0.92 3.21
CA ASN A 76 -3.87 -0.27 2.19
C ASN A 76 -3.57 -1.19 1.01
N LEU A 77 -3.28 -2.46 1.26
CA LEU A 77 -3.07 -3.46 0.20
C LEU A 77 -4.33 -3.64 -0.64
N ILE A 78 -5.50 -3.70 -0.01
CA ILE A 78 -6.80 -3.83 -0.69
C ILE A 78 -7.06 -2.63 -1.59
N LYS A 79 -6.88 -1.41 -1.08
CA LYS A 79 -7.02 -0.17 -1.87
C LYS A 79 -6.13 -0.18 -3.11
N HIS A 80 -4.86 -0.51 -2.94
CA HIS A 80 -3.94 -0.62 -4.06
C HIS A 80 -4.36 -1.69 -5.06
N ARG A 81 -4.77 -2.86 -4.58
CA ARG A 81 -5.23 -3.96 -5.42
C ARG A 81 -6.47 -3.59 -6.24
N LEU A 82 -7.43 -2.91 -5.63
CA LEU A 82 -8.66 -2.44 -6.28
C LEU A 82 -8.37 -1.38 -7.35
N LEU A 83 -7.50 -0.42 -7.02
CA LEU A 83 -7.08 0.62 -7.96
C LEU A 83 -6.32 0.02 -9.16
N ASP A 84 -5.30 -0.80 -8.90
CA ASP A 84 -4.45 -1.34 -9.96
C ASP A 84 -5.17 -2.37 -10.84
N GLY A 85 -6.01 -3.21 -10.22
CA GLY A 85 -6.71 -4.31 -10.89
C GLY A 85 -7.97 -3.87 -11.63
N PHE A 86 -8.69 -2.89 -11.09
CA PHE A 86 -10.05 -2.54 -11.53
C PHE A 86 -10.27 -1.04 -11.74
N GLY A 87 -9.33 -0.17 -11.37
CA GLY A 87 -9.51 1.29 -11.42
C GLY A 87 -10.45 1.84 -10.35
N VAL A 88 -10.83 1.00 -9.38
CA VAL A 88 -11.80 1.29 -8.33
C VAL A 88 -11.12 2.07 -7.19
N GLN A 89 -11.68 3.21 -6.81
CA GLN A 89 -11.07 4.20 -5.94
C GLN A 89 -11.87 4.42 -4.64
N PRO A 90 -11.18 4.53 -3.50
CA PRO A 90 -11.84 4.86 -2.23
C PRO A 90 -12.43 6.28 -2.29
N LYS A 91 -13.57 6.48 -1.62
CA LYS A 91 -14.40 7.71 -1.60
C LYS A 91 -15.05 8.10 -2.94
N VAL A 92 -14.85 7.30 -3.99
CA VAL A 92 -15.52 7.45 -5.28
C VAL A 92 -16.44 6.26 -5.51
N ASP A 93 -15.86 5.05 -5.42
CA ASP A 93 -16.55 3.81 -5.72
C ASP A 93 -16.92 3.01 -4.45
N TYR A 94 -16.20 3.23 -3.34
CA TYR A 94 -16.45 2.57 -2.07
C TYR A 94 -15.94 3.37 -0.86
N ASP A 95 -16.52 3.11 0.30
CA ASP A 95 -16.12 3.73 1.57
C ASP A 95 -15.08 2.91 2.34
N VAL A 96 -14.25 3.62 3.10
CA VAL A 96 -13.30 3.02 4.04
C VAL A 96 -13.61 3.55 5.42
N ILE A 97 -14.06 2.66 6.30
CA ILE A 97 -14.51 2.98 7.65
C ILE A 97 -13.42 2.57 8.66
N GLY A 98 -13.21 3.40 9.68
CA GLY A 98 -12.27 3.11 10.78
C GLY A 98 -10.85 3.66 10.59
N GLU A 99 -10.58 4.38 9.49
CA GLU A 99 -9.33 5.10 9.33
C GLU A 99 -9.42 6.55 9.81
N PRO A 100 -8.33 7.12 10.34
CA PRO A 100 -8.30 8.55 10.61
C PRO A 100 -8.55 9.39 9.36
N THR A 101 -9.47 10.35 9.48
CA THR A 101 -9.80 11.30 8.41
C THR A 101 -9.39 12.74 8.74
N ASP A 102 -8.99 12.99 9.98
CA ASP A 102 -8.52 14.27 10.48
C ASP A 102 -7.27 14.11 11.37
N LEU A 103 -6.73 15.22 11.84
CA LEU A 103 -5.53 15.23 12.68
C LEU A 103 -5.79 14.62 14.07
N GLN A 104 -6.99 14.79 14.62
CA GLN A 104 -7.33 14.28 15.95
C GLN A 104 -7.37 12.75 15.95
N GLY A 105 -8.05 12.14 14.98
CA GLY A 105 -8.05 10.69 14.80
C GLY A 105 -6.66 10.14 14.55
N ALA A 106 -5.80 10.88 13.83
CA ALA A 106 -4.43 10.47 13.58
C ALA A 106 -3.58 10.48 14.87
N GLN A 107 -3.79 11.47 15.73
CA GLN A 107 -3.16 11.54 17.06
C GLN A 107 -3.64 10.42 17.98
N GLN A 108 -4.94 10.14 17.98
CA GLN A 108 -5.52 9.04 18.74
C GLN A 108 -4.93 7.70 18.31
N LEU A 109 -4.92 7.39 17.01
CA LEU A 109 -4.32 6.17 16.48
C LEU A 109 -2.84 6.05 16.87
N ALA A 110 -2.09 7.15 16.78
CA ALA A 110 -0.68 7.17 17.19
C ALA A 110 -0.45 6.89 18.68
N GLN A 111 -1.41 7.24 19.53
CA GLN A 111 -1.35 7.00 20.96
C GLN A 111 -1.74 5.56 21.32
N GLU A 112 -2.81 5.05 20.69
CA GLU A 112 -3.36 3.72 20.95
C GLU A 112 -2.51 2.61 20.34
N ASP A 113 -2.12 2.76 19.07
CA ASP A 113 -1.32 1.78 18.34
C ASP A 113 -0.34 2.48 17.37
N PRO A 114 0.90 2.76 17.84
CA PRO A 114 1.94 3.37 17.01
C PRO A 114 2.30 2.58 15.75
N TYR A 115 2.15 1.24 15.75
CA TYR A 115 2.43 0.42 14.58
C TYR A 115 1.34 0.59 13.52
N GLN A 116 0.07 0.59 13.94
CA GLN A 116 -1.06 0.86 13.04
C GLN A 116 -1.00 2.28 12.50
N PHE A 117 -0.63 3.26 13.32
CA PHE A 117 -0.36 4.63 12.86
C PHE A 117 0.71 4.66 11.76
N GLN A 118 1.82 3.94 11.94
CA GLN A 118 2.86 3.87 10.92
C GLN A 118 2.35 3.26 9.62
N PHE A 119 1.62 2.14 9.68
CA PHE A 119 1.06 1.51 8.50
C PHE A 119 0.05 2.41 7.78
N TRP A 120 -0.83 3.06 8.53
CA TRP A 120 -1.78 4.02 8.01
C TRP A 120 -1.07 5.21 7.32
N ALA A 121 -0.09 5.82 7.98
CA ALA A 121 0.65 6.97 7.46
C ALA A 121 1.43 6.63 6.18
N LEU A 122 2.02 5.43 6.09
CA LEU A 122 2.67 4.93 4.87
C LEU A 122 1.64 4.72 3.74
N GLY A 123 0.42 4.29 4.06
CA GLY A 123 -0.68 4.17 3.11
C GLY A 123 -1.04 5.49 2.43
N LEU A 124 -1.01 6.61 3.16
CA LEU A 124 -1.31 7.95 2.62
C LEU A 124 -0.37 8.37 1.48
N VAL A 125 0.84 7.80 1.45
CA VAL A 125 1.88 8.08 0.44
C VAL A 125 2.11 6.90 -0.51
N GLY A 126 1.29 5.84 -0.41
CA GLY A 126 1.40 4.64 -1.24
C GLY A 126 2.71 3.86 -1.04
N ALA A 127 3.31 3.95 0.15
CA ALA A 127 4.55 3.26 0.48
C ALA A 127 4.27 1.88 1.08
N ARG A 128 5.19 0.94 0.83
CA ARG A 128 5.21 -0.36 1.49
C ARG A 128 5.98 -0.30 2.79
N PRO A 129 5.47 -0.87 3.90
CA PRO A 129 6.28 -1.03 5.09
C PRO A 129 7.50 -1.93 4.83
N THR A 130 8.62 -1.59 5.45
CA THR A 130 9.82 -2.44 5.40
C THR A 130 9.73 -3.51 6.49
N GLU A 131 9.99 -4.77 6.17
CA GLU A 131 10.08 -5.81 7.17
C GLU A 131 11.27 -5.51 8.10
N GLN A 132 11.02 -5.41 9.41
CA GLN A 132 12.10 -5.27 10.40
C GLN A 132 12.87 -6.60 10.51
N LYS A 133 13.78 -6.88 9.57
CA LYS A 133 14.78 -7.93 9.74
C LYS A 133 15.75 -7.46 10.83
N LYS A 134 16.04 -8.34 11.81
CA LYS A 134 17.07 -8.10 12.83
C LYS A 134 18.37 -7.65 12.14
N GLY A 135 18.70 -6.36 12.28
CA GLY A 135 19.97 -5.77 11.88
C GLY A 135 20.06 -5.05 10.53
N ALA A 136 19.04 -5.07 9.66
CA ALA A 136 19.24 -4.64 8.27
C ALA A 136 18.85 -3.18 7.93
N ASP A 137 17.83 -2.58 8.54
CA ASP A 137 17.35 -1.25 8.10
C ASP A 137 17.04 -0.31 9.29
N ARG A 138 18.08 0.16 9.99
CA ARG A 138 17.91 1.16 11.06
C ARG A 138 17.45 2.49 10.44
N GLY A 139 16.15 2.78 10.59
CA GLY A 139 15.55 4.08 10.26
C GLY A 139 14.69 4.16 9.00
N ILE A 140 14.37 3.03 8.35
CA ILE A 140 13.43 3.00 7.22
C ILE A 140 12.13 2.35 7.67
N ASP A 141 11.05 3.12 7.65
CA ASP A 141 9.72 2.64 8.01
C ASP A 141 8.98 2.11 6.78
N GLY A 142 9.24 2.68 5.60
CA GLY A 142 8.67 2.20 4.34
C GLY A 142 9.45 2.63 3.10
N ARG A 143 9.12 2.01 1.97
CA ARG A 143 9.71 2.25 0.65
C ARG A 143 8.64 2.39 -0.43
N LEU A 144 8.90 3.26 -1.41
CA LEU A 144 8.16 3.36 -2.65
C LEU A 144 9.15 3.27 -3.80
N TYR A 145 8.97 2.31 -4.68
CA TYR A 145 9.72 2.15 -5.92
C TYR A 145 8.96 2.69 -7.12
N PHE A 146 9.69 3.32 -8.03
CA PHE A 146 9.19 3.89 -9.27
C PHE A 146 10.22 3.69 -10.39
N HIS A 147 9.86 3.99 -11.63
CA HIS A 147 10.77 3.86 -12.77
C HIS A 147 11.03 5.20 -13.45
N ASP A 148 12.24 5.37 -13.98
CA ASP A 148 12.56 6.45 -14.92
C ASP A 148 12.26 6.08 -16.38
N ASP A 149 12.56 7.00 -17.30
CA ASP A 149 12.36 6.82 -18.74
C ASP A 149 13.13 5.62 -19.30
N GLU A 150 14.24 5.23 -18.66
CA GLU A 150 15.06 4.07 -19.02
C GLU A 150 14.60 2.76 -18.33
N LYS A 151 13.44 2.79 -17.67
CA LYS A 151 12.89 1.69 -16.85
C LYS A 151 13.78 1.27 -15.68
N LYS A 152 14.76 2.07 -15.27
CA LYS A 152 15.58 1.78 -14.09
C LYS A 152 14.73 1.99 -12.84
N THR A 153 14.76 1.00 -11.95
CA THR A 153 14.06 1.07 -10.67
C THR A 153 14.76 2.08 -9.76
N LYS A 154 13.98 3.04 -9.29
CA LYS A 154 14.34 4.10 -8.34
C LYS A 154 13.51 3.93 -7.08
N GLN A 155 13.90 4.58 -5.99
CA GLN A 155 13.24 4.44 -4.70
C GLN A 155 13.14 5.74 -3.90
N ILE A 156 12.06 5.80 -3.13
CA ILE A 156 11.81 6.75 -2.06
C ILE A 156 11.84 5.97 -0.76
N VAL A 157 12.62 6.46 0.21
CA VAL A 157 12.65 5.92 1.58
C VAL A 157 11.86 6.82 2.50
N PHE A 158 11.08 6.21 3.39
CA PHE A 158 10.20 6.90 4.32
C PHE A 158 10.64 6.65 5.75
N SER A 159 10.59 7.70 6.58
CA SER A 159 10.57 7.55 8.03
C SER A 159 9.34 8.25 8.61
N VAL A 160 8.66 7.59 9.54
CA VAL A 160 7.42 8.03 10.17
C VAL A 160 7.67 8.25 11.66
N LYS A 161 7.29 9.43 12.18
CA LYS A 161 7.41 9.77 13.61
C LYS A 161 6.14 10.43 14.15
N SER A 162 5.49 9.77 15.10
CA SER A 162 4.35 10.31 15.84
C SER A 162 4.75 11.22 17.02
N GLY A 163 5.89 10.93 17.67
CA GLY A 163 6.36 11.66 18.86
C GLY A 163 7.18 12.92 18.58
N HIS A 164 7.95 13.36 19.57
CA HIS A 164 8.85 14.50 19.43
C HIS A 164 9.82 14.30 18.26
N VAL A 165 9.98 15.34 17.44
CA VAL A 165 10.85 15.33 16.26
C VAL A 165 11.84 16.48 16.32
N SER A 166 13.03 16.23 15.78
CA SER A 166 14.15 17.15 15.85
C SER A 166 14.91 17.18 14.52
N VAL A 167 15.89 18.09 14.41
CA VAL A 167 16.81 18.13 13.26
C VAL A 167 17.65 16.85 13.14
N ARG A 168 17.87 16.13 14.24
CA ARG A 168 18.60 14.86 14.24
C ARG A 168 17.89 13.81 13.42
N ASP A 169 16.57 13.68 13.55
CA ASP A 169 15.77 12.71 12.81
C ASP A 169 15.86 12.95 11.29
N VAL A 170 15.86 14.22 10.88
CA VAL A 170 16.01 14.61 9.48
C VAL A 170 17.41 14.26 8.96
N ARG A 171 18.45 14.50 9.76
CA ARG A 171 19.84 14.14 9.39
C ARG A 171 20.04 12.63 9.33
N ASP A 172 19.43 11.88 10.24
CA ASP A 172 19.47 10.43 10.25
C ASP A 172 18.83 9.89 8.96
N LEU A 173 17.64 10.40 8.58
CA LEU A 173 17.00 10.05 7.30
C LEU A 173 17.87 10.44 6.09
N ARG A 174 18.56 11.58 6.12
CA ARG A 174 19.50 11.93 5.05
C ARG A 174 20.60 10.88 4.88
N GLY A 175 21.20 10.43 5.99
CA GLY A 175 22.21 9.37 5.97
C GLY A 175 21.65 8.05 5.45
N VAL A 176 20.37 7.75 5.72
CA VAL A 176 19.65 6.62 5.13
C VAL A 176 19.50 6.79 3.61
N VAL A 177 19.06 7.95 3.13
CA VAL A 177 18.91 8.24 1.68
C VAL A 177 20.23 8.03 0.93
N GLU A 178 21.34 8.51 1.50
CA GLU A 178 22.68 8.35 0.93
C GLU A 178 23.13 6.88 0.94
N ARG A 179 22.99 6.19 2.07
CA ARG A 179 23.38 4.78 2.22
C ARG A 179 22.60 3.84 1.31
N GLU A 180 21.29 4.05 1.17
CA GLU A 180 20.41 3.25 0.34
C GLU A 180 20.43 3.65 -1.14
N ALA A 181 21.21 4.69 -1.50
CA ALA A 181 21.19 5.31 -2.82
C ALA A 181 19.78 5.69 -3.30
N ALA A 182 18.92 6.13 -2.38
CA ALA A 182 17.56 6.56 -2.69
C ALA A 182 17.56 7.95 -3.35
N GLU A 183 16.63 8.17 -4.27
CA GLU A 183 16.44 9.43 -4.98
C GLU A 183 15.80 10.49 -4.08
N VAL A 184 14.87 10.05 -3.24
CA VAL A 184 14.14 10.93 -2.32
C VAL A 184 14.01 10.28 -0.94
N GLY A 185 14.17 11.08 0.11
CA GLY A 185 13.74 10.74 1.47
C GLY A 185 12.53 11.57 1.87
N ALA A 186 11.52 10.94 2.46
CA ALA A 186 10.34 11.60 2.97
C ALA A 186 10.18 11.33 4.48
N PHE A 187 10.23 12.39 5.27
CA PHE A 187 10.00 12.36 6.72
C PHE A 187 8.54 12.73 7.00
N ILE A 188 7.76 11.78 7.50
CA ILE A 188 6.34 11.94 7.82
C ILE A 188 6.21 12.14 9.33
N THR A 189 5.48 13.17 9.77
CA THR A 189 5.30 13.44 11.19
C THR A 189 3.95 14.04 11.58
N LEU A 190 3.48 13.78 12.80
CA LEU A 190 2.34 14.51 13.37
C LEU A 190 2.68 15.97 13.71
N ASN A 191 3.94 16.23 14.06
CA ASN A 191 4.34 17.50 14.66
C ASN A 191 4.83 18.49 13.61
N LYS A 192 4.53 19.78 13.81
CA LYS A 192 5.01 20.84 12.91
C LYS A 192 6.55 20.89 12.94
N PRO A 193 7.22 20.80 11.78
CA PRO A 193 8.67 20.79 11.75
C PRO A 193 9.25 22.18 12.02
N THR A 194 10.35 22.22 12.77
CA THR A 194 11.05 23.45 13.12
C THR A 194 11.76 24.07 11.91
N LYS A 195 12.14 25.35 12.00
CA LYS A 195 12.96 26.02 10.97
C LYS A 195 14.29 25.30 10.73
N ALA A 196 14.91 24.77 11.79
CA ALA A 196 16.15 24.01 11.70
C ALA A 196 15.97 22.72 10.88
N MET A 197 14.89 21.97 11.13
CA MET A 197 14.55 20.78 10.35
C MET A 197 14.35 21.10 8.86
N ARG A 198 13.63 22.18 8.55
CA ARG A 198 13.41 22.61 7.16
C ARG A 198 14.70 23.01 6.47
N LYS A 199 15.61 23.69 7.18
CA LYS A 199 16.93 24.07 6.66
C LYS A 199 17.81 22.83 6.41
N GLU A 200 17.81 21.86 7.32
CA GLU A 200 18.52 20.59 7.13
C GLU A 200 18.00 19.85 5.90
N ALA A 201 16.67 19.72 5.75
CA ALA A 201 16.06 19.11 4.57
C ALA A 201 16.44 19.82 3.27
N ALA A 202 16.38 21.16 3.24
CA ALA A 202 16.76 21.94 2.06
C ALA A 202 18.25 21.78 1.69
N SER A 203 19.13 21.53 2.67
CA SER A 203 20.56 21.33 2.45
C SER A 203 20.91 20.01 1.75
N ALA A 204 19.97 19.06 1.69
CA ALA A 204 20.14 17.79 1.00
C ALA A 204 20.11 17.93 -0.55
N GLY A 205 19.78 19.13 -1.06
CA GLY A 205 19.77 19.41 -2.48
C GLY A 205 18.55 18.83 -3.20
N PHE A 206 18.74 18.51 -4.48
CA PHE A 206 17.64 18.14 -5.39
C PHE A 206 17.96 16.86 -6.16
N TYR A 207 16.94 16.03 -6.35
CA TYR A 207 16.88 15.02 -7.40
C TYR A 207 16.38 15.66 -8.69
N THR A 208 16.97 15.30 -9.83
CA THR A 208 16.62 15.85 -11.14
C THR A 208 16.06 14.77 -12.05
N PHE A 209 14.94 15.08 -12.71
CA PHE A 209 14.32 14.19 -13.68
C PHE A 209 13.62 15.01 -14.76
N GLY A 210 13.88 14.71 -16.04
CA GLY A 210 13.27 15.42 -17.17
C GLY A 210 13.46 16.94 -17.13
N GLY A 211 14.61 17.43 -16.64
CA GLY A 211 14.89 18.86 -16.45
C GLY A 211 14.24 19.51 -15.23
N ASN A 212 13.31 18.84 -14.56
CA ASN A 212 12.68 19.29 -13.32
C ASN A 212 13.52 18.93 -12.09
N ARG A 213 13.41 19.76 -11.04
CA ARG A 213 14.14 19.60 -9.78
C ARG A 213 13.16 19.31 -8.65
N TYR A 214 13.39 18.23 -7.92
CA TYR A 214 12.58 17.77 -6.79
C TYR A 214 13.43 17.78 -5.52
N PRO A 215 12.96 18.31 -4.38
CA PRO A 215 13.74 18.30 -3.15
C PRO A 215 14.11 16.86 -2.76
N ARG A 216 15.40 16.62 -2.51
CA ARG A 216 15.91 15.27 -2.21
C ARG A 216 15.45 14.78 -0.84
N LEU A 217 15.27 15.70 0.11
CA LEU A 217 14.74 15.39 1.44
C LEU A 217 13.52 16.27 1.70
N GLN A 218 12.40 15.64 2.01
CA GLN A 218 11.10 16.30 2.17
C GLN A 218 10.52 15.98 3.55
N ILE A 219 9.87 16.98 4.15
CA ILE A 219 9.13 16.81 5.39
C ILE A 219 7.66 17.06 5.11
N LEU A 220 6.82 16.09 5.47
CA LEU A 220 5.38 16.10 5.28
C LEU A 220 4.72 15.89 6.64
N THR A 221 3.84 16.81 7.05
CA THR A 221 3.02 16.55 8.23
C THR A 221 1.84 15.63 7.88
N ILE A 222 1.23 14.99 8.86
CA ILE A 222 -0.04 14.29 8.64
C ILE A 222 -1.12 15.25 8.14
N GLU A 223 -1.16 16.47 8.70
CA GLU A 223 -2.05 17.55 8.23
C GLU A 223 -1.83 17.88 6.74
N ASP A 224 -0.56 18.00 6.31
CA ASP A 224 -0.20 18.19 4.90
C ASP A 224 -0.75 17.05 4.01
N LEU A 225 -0.58 15.79 4.43
CA LEU A 225 -0.99 14.61 3.66
C LEU A 225 -2.51 14.49 3.55
N LEU A 226 -3.23 14.75 4.66
CA LEU A 226 -4.69 14.79 4.70
C LEU A 226 -5.25 15.93 3.83
N ALA A 227 -4.55 17.06 3.76
CA ALA A 227 -4.87 18.18 2.86
C ALA A 227 -4.53 17.90 1.37
N GLY A 228 -4.07 16.69 1.03
CA GLY A 228 -3.82 16.29 -0.36
C GLY A 228 -2.39 16.54 -0.84
N LYS A 229 -1.48 17.04 0.02
CA LYS A 229 -0.07 17.16 -0.34
C LYS A 229 0.53 15.77 -0.57
N ARG A 230 1.47 15.67 -1.49
CA ARG A 230 2.17 14.43 -1.85
C ARG A 230 3.68 14.65 -1.81
N VAL A 231 4.41 13.55 -1.70
CA VAL A 231 5.86 13.56 -1.94
C VAL A 231 6.10 14.03 -3.37
N GLN A 232 6.97 15.01 -3.54
CA GLN A 232 7.33 15.54 -4.84
C GLN A 232 8.42 14.69 -5.45
N TYR A 233 8.11 14.00 -6.53
CA TYR A 233 9.06 13.28 -7.36
C TYR A 233 8.47 13.15 -8.76
N SER A 234 9.29 12.69 -9.70
CA SER A 234 8.80 12.31 -11.02
C SER A 234 9.41 10.98 -11.44
N GLY A 235 8.55 10.22 -12.11
CA GLY A 235 8.78 8.88 -12.60
C GLY A 235 7.44 8.26 -12.92
N TYR A 236 7.43 7.25 -13.77
CA TYR A 236 6.21 6.51 -14.01
C TYR A 236 5.94 5.66 -12.76
N TYR A 237 4.73 5.78 -12.20
CA TYR A 237 4.21 4.78 -11.28
C TYR A 237 4.15 3.46 -12.05
N GLY A 238 5.10 2.58 -11.75
CA GLY A 238 5.19 1.26 -12.37
C GLY A 238 5.59 0.25 -11.31
N ASP A 239 4.86 -0.87 -11.31
CA ASP A 239 5.06 -2.27 -10.89
C ASP A 239 6.02 -2.67 -9.74
N ALA A 240 6.75 -1.75 -9.14
CA ALA A 240 7.88 -2.06 -8.26
C ALA A 240 7.57 -1.85 -6.77
N THR A 241 6.67 -0.93 -6.41
CA THR A 241 6.19 -0.80 -5.02
C THR A 241 5.25 -1.96 -4.78
N PHE A 242 3.97 -1.80 -5.11
CA PHE A 242 2.97 -2.80 -5.46
C PHE A 242 3.45 -3.94 -6.39
N LYS A 243 3.54 -5.23 -6.01
CA LYS A 243 3.42 -6.28 -7.05
C LYS A 243 2.02 -6.10 -7.64
N LYS A 244 1.92 -5.71 -8.92
CA LYS A 244 0.61 -5.46 -9.54
C LYS A 244 -0.26 -6.70 -9.45
N ALA A 245 -1.51 -6.50 -9.05
CA ALA A 245 -2.53 -7.48 -9.35
C ALA A 245 -2.65 -7.61 -10.87
N PRO A 246 -2.76 -8.83 -11.42
CA PRO A 246 -3.10 -8.99 -12.83
C PRO A 246 -4.35 -8.17 -13.15
N ARG A 247 -4.35 -7.45 -14.28
CA ARG A 247 -5.58 -6.82 -14.77
C ARG A 247 -6.64 -7.90 -14.91
N ALA A 248 -7.81 -7.69 -14.32
CA ALA A 248 -8.90 -8.63 -14.44
C ALA A 248 -9.26 -8.82 -15.91
N LYS A 249 -9.25 -10.08 -16.38
CA LYS A 249 -9.93 -10.43 -17.62
C LYS A 249 -11.42 -10.50 -17.31
N LYS A 250 -12.24 -9.79 -18.10
CA LYS A 250 -13.68 -10.07 -18.17
C LYS A 250 -13.83 -11.40 -18.91
N ASP A 251 -13.75 -12.51 -18.20
CA ASP A 251 -14.06 -13.80 -18.79
C ASP A 251 -15.58 -13.91 -18.88
N GLY A 252 -16.13 -13.51 -20.03
CA GLY A 252 -17.54 -13.64 -20.39
C GLY A 252 -17.98 -15.08 -20.67
N ALA A 253 -17.33 -16.08 -20.07
CA ALA A 253 -17.68 -17.47 -20.23
C ALA A 253 -18.40 -17.94 -18.96
N ALA A 254 -19.72 -18.06 -19.05
CA ALA A 254 -20.48 -18.87 -18.12
C ALA A 254 -19.87 -20.28 -18.11
N ASN A 255 -19.11 -20.63 -17.07
CA ASN A 255 -18.71 -22.00 -16.78
C ASN A 255 -19.97 -22.78 -16.37
N LYS A 256 -20.77 -23.15 -17.36
CA LYS A 256 -21.94 -24.04 -17.23
C LYS A 256 -21.55 -25.51 -17.02
N GLU A 257 -20.26 -25.85 -17.03
CA GLU A 257 -19.81 -27.25 -16.98
C GLU A 257 -19.30 -27.73 -15.61
N ILE A 258 -19.42 -26.93 -14.54
CA ILE A 258 -18.99 -27.39 -13.19
C ILE A 258 -20.13 -28.10 -12.43
N PHE A 259 -21.36 -28.03 -12.93
CA PHE A 259 -22.53 -28.70 -12.34
C PHE A 259 -23.37 -29.36 -13.44
N SER A 260 -22.83 -30.41 -14.07
CA SER A 260 -23.63 -31.38 -14.81
C SER A 260 -23.44 -32.76 -14.21
N GLU A 261 -24.54 -33.22 -13.60
CA GLU A 261 -24.80 -34.50 -12.91
C GLU A 261 -24.22 -34.68 -11.50
#